data_AF-A0A545U4A3-F1
#
_entry.id   AF-A0A545U4A3-F1
#
_cell.length_a   1.000
_cell.length_b   1.000
_cell.length_c   1.000
_cell.angle_alpha   90.00
_cell.angle_beta   90.00
_cell.angle_gamma   90.00
#
_symmetry.space_group_name_H-M   'P 1'
#
loop_
_entity.id
_entity.type
_entity.pdbx_description
1 polymer ?
#
loop_
_entity_poly.entity_id
_entity_poly.type
_entity_poly.pdbx_seq_one_letter_code
_entity_poly.pdbx_strand_id
1 'polypeptide(L)'
;MMGGDERGIVGGQEEIGEVAAVCQYGQTIAQRRKEGGNPIQSVLDHSDQYYYNTETHTYNLIDGGKGAIKNRAKLSREEFALKDTSNTNARRHGVHEIKVRHDTLPEKQQRKLKKLEEERRRARKQKKAIEDTLKKGGDTIDGQSYNRIKDVKAWKEADHDLKKISEKLGEHAANAAINQQLPNAKKLHSDTPGDGKQGQFDSVYQDGDKIYIIEAKGAGGRRTTRNNSKGDPVEQGTEEYRDEIIENMEKEAKKDPELRKTVRALKKAVKQGKLEYLEIVQKANDDDVIPHVQISKYE
;
A
#
# COMPACT_ATOMS: atom_id res chain seq x y z
N MET A 1 4.35 -30.64 74.51
CA MET A 1 3.09 -31.10 73.94
C MET A 1 2.44 -29.90 73.25
N MET A 2 2.27 -30.05 71.93
CA MET A 2 1.27 -29.45 71.00
C MET A 2 1.05 -27.92 71.02
N GLY A 3 1.03 -27.17 69.92
CA GLY A 3 1.04 -27.50 68.48
C GLY A 3 -0.16 -26.86 67.76
N GLY A 4 0.10 -26.10 66.68
CA GLY A 4 -0.86 -25.46 65.75
C GLY A 4 -0.76 -23.93 65.84
N ASP A 5 -0.11 -23.16 64.96
CA ASP A 5 0.16 -23.22 63.51
C ASP A 5 -1.08 -23.02 62.64
N GLU A 6 -1.31 -21.78 62.19
CA GLU A 6 -1.97 -21.47 60.91
C GLU A 6 -1.51 -20.11 60.33
N ARG A 7 -0.68 -20.25 59.30
CA ARG A 7 -0.32 -19.36 58.17
C ARG A 7 -1.48 -18.41 57.80
N GLY A 8 -1.28 -17.12 57.55
CA GLY A 8 -0.40 -16.53 56.54
C GLY A 8 -1.23 -16.09 55.33
N ILE A 9 -1.58 -14.80 55.22
CA ILE A 9 -2.01 -14.18 53.96
C ILE A 9 -1.31 -12.82 53.83
N VAL A 10 -0.21 -12.84 53.07
CA VAL A 10 0.29 -11.69 52.32
C VAL A 10 -0.50 -11.70 51.01
N GLY A 11 -1.19 -10.61 50.67
CA GLY A 11 -1.99 -10.56 49.46
C GLY A 11 -2.34 -9.14 49.03
N GLY A 12 -1.55 -8.62 48.08
CA GLY A 12 -2.04 -7.80 46.97
C GLY A 12 -2.59 -6.40 47.30
N GLN A 13 -1.69 -5.41 47.36
CA GLN A 13 -2.00 -4.09 46.81
C GLN A 13 -1.32 -3.98 45.43
N GLU A 14 -1.83 -4.72 44.47
CA GLU A 14 -1.65 -4.47 43.04
C GLU A 14 -3.03 -4.65 42.40
N GLU A 15 -3.80 -3.58 42.27
CA GLU A 15 -4.93 -3.53 41.34
C GLU A 15 -5.41 -2.08 41.15
N ILE A 16 -4.54 -1.26 40.54
CA ILE A 16 -4.98 -0.01 39.88
C ILE A 16 -4.28 0.18 38.52
N GLY A 17 -3.69 -0.90 37.99
CA GLY A 17 -2.83 -0.85 36.80
C GLY A 17 -3.48 -1.22 35.46
N GLU A 18 -4.73 -1.73 35.43
CA GLU A 18 -5.23 -2.43 34.22
C GLU A 18 -6.28 -1.69 33.38
N VAL A 19 -6.76 -0.50 33.77
CA VAL A 19 -7.85 0.19 33.04
C VAL A 19 -7.35 1.31 32.08
N ALA A 20 -6.04 1.59 32.05
CA ALA A 20 -5.49 2.75 31.34
C ALA A 20 -5.27 2.56 29.82
N ALA A 21 -5.61 1.40 29.25
CA ALA A 21 -5.36 1.10 27.83
C ALA A 21 -6.61 1.20 26.94
N VAL A 22 -7.66 1.91 27.36
CA VAL A 22 -8.73 2.27 26.44
C VAL A 22 -8.22 3.45 25.60
N CYS A 23 -7.88 3.13 24.35
CA CYS A 23 -7.42 4.03 23.30
C CYS A 23 -8.19 5.36 23.27
N GLN A 24 -7.56 6.43 22.75
CA GLN A 24 -8.09 7.80 22.63
C GLN A 24 -9.51 7.91 22.01
N TYR A 25 -10.04 6.84 21.42
CA TYR A 25 -11.33 6.75 20.72
C TYR A 25 -12.26 5.64 21.24
N GLY A 26 -12.00 5.10 22.44
CA GLY A 26 -12.78 4.03 23.06
C GLY A 26 -13.40 4.41 24.40
N GLN A 27 -14.55 3.83 24.71
CA GLN A 27 -15.16 3.84 26.04
C GLN A 27 -15.17 2.41 26.61
N THR A 28 -14.94 2.28 27.91
CA THR A 28 -15.26 1.03 28.61
C THR A 28 -16.76 0.74 28.51
N ILE A 29 -17.15 -0.53 28.62
CA ILE A 29 -18.58 -0.90 28.66
C ILE A 29 -19.29 -0.22 29.86
N ALA A 30 -18.59 -0.04 30.97
CA ALA A 30 -19.11 0.67 32.14
C ALA A 30 -19.39 2.16 31.85
N GLN A 31 -18.50 2.88 31.17
CA GLN A 31 -18.71 4.27 30.74
C GLN A 31 -19.88 4.36 29.75
N ARG A 32 -19.93 3.46 28.76
CA ARG A 32 -20.99 3.48 27.75
C ARG A 32 -22.38 3.30 28.37
N ARG A 33 -22.51 2.46 29.40
CA ARG A 33 -23.77 2.26 30.16
C ARG A 33 -24.18 3.50 30.97
N LYS A 34 -23.22 4.21 31.58
CA LYS A 34 -23.50 5.47 32.29
C LYS A 34 -24.06 6.54 31.36
N GLU A 35 -23.69 6.50 30.09
CA GLU A 35 -24.17 7.38 29.03
C GLU A 35 -25.43 6.84 28.30
N GLY A 36 -26.15 5.89 28.91
CA GLY A 36 -27.41 5.37 28.36
C GLY A 36 -27.25 4.38 27.20
N GLY A 37 -26.04 3.88 26.95
CA GLY A 37 -25.80 2.83 25.97
C GLY A 37 -26.37 1.49 26.42
N ASN A 38 -26.84 0.70 25.45
CA ASN A 38 -27.47 -0.60 25.70
C ASN A 38 -26.68 -1.71 24.97
N PRO A 39 -25.57 -2.21 25.54
CA PRO A 39 -24.81 -3.32 24.97
C PRO A 39 -25.63 -4.59 24.92
N ILE A 40 -25.38 -5.43 23.92
CA ILE A 40 -25.98 -6.76 23.84
C ILE A 40 -25.50 -7.64 25.01
N GLN A 41 -26.31 -8.61 25.43
CA GLN A 41 -26.04 -9.42 26.62
C GLN A 41 -24.66 -10.11 26.58
N SER A 42 -24.24 -10.61 25.42
CA SER A 42 -22.93 -11.27 25.27
C SER A 42 -21.74 -10.35 25.56
N VAL A 43 -21.88 -9.04 25.36
CA VAL A 43 -20.87 -8.02 25.72
C VAL A 43 -20.92 -7.70 27.21
N LEU A 44 -22.11 -7.73 27.82
CA LEU A 44 -22.27 -7.54 29.26
C LEU A 44 -21.67 -8.71 30.04
N ASP A 45 -21.88 -9.93 29.55
CA ASP A 45 -21.38 -11.17 30.16
C ASP A 45 -19.85 -11.26 30.14
N HIS A 46 -19.18 -10.47 29.29
CA HIS A 46 -17.72 -10.43 29.12
C HIS A 46 -17.21 -8.98 29.07
N SER A 47 -17.76 -8.09 29.90
CA SER A 47 -17.54 -6.64 29.77
C SER A 47 -16.09 -6.17 29.92
N ASP A 48 -15.25 -6.99 30.56
CA ASP A 48 -13.80 -6.86 30.71
C ASP A 48 -13.02 -7.20 29.41
N GLN A 49 -13.66 -7.88 28.47
CA GLN A 49 -13.08 -8.28 27.19
C GLN A 49 -13.49 -7.36 26.04
N TYR A 50 -14.34 -6.36 26.27
CA TYR A 50 -14.87 -5.49 25.21
C TYR A 50 -14.69 -4.00 25.52
N TYR A 51 -14.59 -3.19 24.47
CA TYR A 51 -14.73 -1.74 24.53
C TYR A 51 -15.70 -1.25 23.46
N TYR A 52 -16.33 -0.10 23.69
CA TYR A 52 -17.18 0.58 22.72
C TYR A 52 -16.35 1.59 21.93
N ASN A 53 -16.33 1.45 20.60
CA ASN A 53 -15.69 2.42 19.71
C ASN A 53 -16.69 3.53 19.37
N THR A 54 -16.37 4.77 19.75
CA THR A 54 -17.26 5.92 19.58
C THR A 54 -17.33 6.43 18.15
N GLU A 55 -16.37 6.10 17.29
CA GLU A 55 -16.38 6.48 15.87
C GLU A 55 -17.25 5.52 15.06
N THR A 56 -17.06 4.21 15.24
CA THR A 56 -17.78 3.18 14.47
C THR A 56 -19.10 2.78 15.11
N HIS A 57 -19.35 3.17 16.36
CA HIS A 57 -20.51 2.79 17.16
C HIS A 57 -20.63 1.26 17.35
N THR A 58 -19.50 0.55 17.46
CA THR A 58 -19.43 -0.92 17.62
C THR A 58 -18.74 -1.35 18.92
N TYR A 59 -19.08 -2.56 19.40
CA TYR A 59 -18.39 -3.22 20.53
C TYR A 59 -17.30 -4.14 19.98
N ASN A 60 -16.05 -3.98 20.44
CA ASN A 60 -14.90 -4.72 19.93
C ASN A 60 -14.15 -5.44 21.07
N LEU A 61 -13.64 -6.63 20.79
CA LEU A 61 -12.82 -7.40 21.75
C LEU A 61 -11.47 -6.70 22.00
N ILE A 62 -11.03 -6.70 23.26
CA ILE A 62 -9.77 -6.09 23.71
C ILE A 62 -8.56 -6.94 23.29
N ASP A 63 -8.71 -8.26 23.17
CA ASP A 63 -7.66 -9.15 22.69
C ASP A 63 -8.25 -10.24 21.77
N GLY A 64 -7.99 -10.14 20.47
CA GLY A 64 -8.43 -11.13 19.49
C GLY A 64 -7.91 -12.52 19.87
N GLY A 65 -8.82 -13.50 20.01
CA GLY A 65 -8.58 -14.78 20.67
C GLY A 65 -7.26 -15.51 20.35
N LYS A 66 -6.69 -16.09 21.44
CA LYS A 66 -5.67 -17.14 21.54
C LYS A 66 -4.47 -17.06 20.57
N GLY A 67 -3.40 -16.44 21.04
CA GLY A 67 -2.07 -17.08 20.99
C GLY A 67 -1.04 -16.61 19.96
N ALA A 68 -1.24 -15.51 19.23
CA ALA A 68 -0.28 -15.12 18.17
C ALA A 68 0.30 -13.69 18.24
N ILE A 69 -0.03 -12.87 19.25
CA ILE A 69 0.37 -11.45 19.23
C ILE A 69 1.72 -11.19 19.90
N LYS A 70 2.10 -11.91 20.97
CA LYS A 70 3.32 -11.57 21.72
C LYS A 70 4.63 -11.82 20.95
N ASN A 71 4.64 -12.76 19.99
CA ASN A 71 5.84 -13.03 19.17
C ASN A 71 5.80 -12.41 17.76
N ARG A 72 4.65 -11.95 17.24
CA ARG A 72 4.59 -11.17 15.99
C ARG A 72 4.77 -9.66 16.21
N ALA A 73 4.34 -9.14 17.36
CA ALA A 73 4.53 -7.72 17.69
C ALA A 73 6.00 -7.32 17.92
N LYS A 74 6.89 -8.29 18.17
CA LYS A 74 8.34 -8.04 18.25
C LYS A 74 9.02 -7.96 16.88
N LEU A 75 8.38 -8.46 15.81
CA LEU A 75 8.92 -8.43 14.44
C LEU A 75 8.25 -7.37 13.54
N SER A 76 7.19 -6.70 13.99
CA SER A 76 6.48 -5.71 13.15
C SER A 76 6.40 -4.29 13.74
N ARG A 77 6.91 -4.05 14.95
CA ARG A 77 6.91 -2.69 15.54
C ARG A 77 8.14 -1.86 15.19
N GLU A 78 9.23 -2.46 14.71
CA GLU A 78 10.45 -1.68 14.44
C GLU A 78 10.56 -1.08 13.04
N GLU A 79 9.91 -1.57 11.97
CA GLU A 79 10.23 -1.06 10.63
C GLU A 79 9.06 -0.97 9.63
N PHE A 80 8.02 -0.19 9.96
CA PHE A 80 7.26 0.49 8.91
C PHE A 80 7.07 1.95 9.27
N ALA A 81 8.05 2.75 8.87
CA ALA A 81 8.21 4.15 9.29
C ALA A 81 7.28 5.14 8.56
N LEU A 82 6.42 4.66 7.66
CA LEU A 82 5.50 5.49 6.91
C LEU A 82 4.25 5.78 7.75
N LYS A 83 3.80 7.04 7.76
CA LYS A 83 2.64 7.51 8.53
C LYS A 83 1.35 7.26 7.76
N ASP A 84 0.43 6.49 8.32
CA ASP A 84 -0.93 6.45 7.79
C ASP A 84 -1.63 7.80 8.02
N THR A 85 -2.16 8.39 6.94
CA THR A 85 -2.92 9.66 7.00
C THR A 85 -4.42 9.44 6.91
N SER A 86 -4.87 8.18 6.87
CA SER A 86 -6.29 7.85 6.86
C SER A 86 -6.83 7.55 8.26
N ASN A 87 -8.08 7.97 8.51
CA ASN A 87 -8.83 7.59 9.72
C ASN A 87 -9.37 6.15 9.64
N THR A 88 -8.87 5.31 8.72
CA THR A 88 -9.42 3.97 8.47
C THR A 88 -8.31 2.98 8.18
N ASN A 89 -7.82 2.31 9.22
CA ASN A 89 -6.96 1.13 9.10
C ASN A 89 -7.77 -0.05 8.54
N ALA A 90 -7.94 -0.11 7.22
CA ALA A 90 -8.54 -1.27 6.56
C ALA A 90 -7.45 -2.33 6.35
N ARG A 91 -7.40 -3.33 7.24
CA ARG A 91 -6.59 -4.54 7.03
C ARG A 91 -7.22 -5.39 5.93
N ARG A 92 -6.59 -5.47 4.76
CA ARG A 92 -6.90 -6.52 3.78
C ARG A 92 -5.79 -7.56 3.84
N HIS A 93 -6.15 -8.80 4.17
CA HIS A 93 -5.24 -9.97 4.13
C HIS A 93 -3.97 -9.91 4.99
N GLY A 94 -3.90 -9.08 6.02
CA GLY A 94 -2.74 -9.00 6.92
C GLY A 94 -1.63 -8.06 6.45
N VAL A 95 -1.74 -7.47 5.26
CA VAL A 95 -0.79 -6.48 4.73
C VAL A 95 -1.13 -5.10 5.29
N HIS A 96 -0.14 -4.38 5.79
CA HIS A 96 -0.31 -2.99 6.26
C HIS A 96 -0.42 -2.06 5.03
N GLU A 97 -1.62 -1.57 4.76
CA GLU A 97 -1.89 -0.62 3.66
C GLU A 97 -2.00 0.80 4.24
N ILE A 98 -1.15 1.70 3.77
CA ILE A 98 -1.20 3.13 4.10
C ILE A 98 -1.99 3.85 3.03
N LYS A 99 -2.85 4.79 3.44
CA LYS A 99 -3.58 5.66 2.51
C LYS A 99 -3.14 7.10 2.69
N VAL A 100 -2.69 7.71 1.60
CA VAL A 100 -2.32 9.13 1.52
C VAL A 100 -3.42 9.89 0.80
N ARG A 101 -4.17 10.72 1.53
CA ARG A 101 -5.29 11.48 0.94
C ARG A 101 -4.78 12.60 0.04
N HIS A 102 -5.46 12.82 -1.10
CA HIS A 102 -5.06 13.86 -2.05
C HIS A 102 -5.08 15.26 -1.44
N ASP A 103 -6.07 15.55 -0.59
CA ASP A 103 -6.23 16.85 0.08
C ASP A 103 -5.09 17.20 1.05
N THR A 104 -4.30 16.20 1.48
CA THR A 104 -3.11 16.39 2.33
C THR A 104 -1.82 16.62 1.55
N LEU A 105 -1.81 16.36 0.23
CA LEU A 105 -0.64 16.58 -0.61
C LEU A 105 -0.37 18.09 -0.78
N PRO A 106 0.87 18.52 -1.05
CA PRO A 106 1.14 19.91 -1.39
C PRO A 106 0.30 20.38 -2.59
N GLU A 107 -0.20 21.61 -2.56
CA GLU A 107 -1.16 22.14 -3.55
C GLU A 107 -0.70 21.97 -5.01
N LYS A 108 0.60 22.15 -5.26
CA LYS A 108 1.21 21.93 -6.58
C LYS A 108 1.00 20.49 -7.08
N GLN A 109 1.11 19.50 -6.20
CA GLN A 109 0.90 18.09 -6.52
C GLN A 109 -0.59 17.81 -6.74
N GLN A 110 -1.47 18.38 -5.90
CA GLN A 110 -2.92 18.26 -6.08
C GLN A 110 -3.37 18.77 -7.47
N ARG A 111 -2.93 19.98 -7.85
CA ARG A 111 -3.24 20.57 -9.16
C ARG A 111 -2.76 19.70 -10.32
N LYS A 112 -1.58 19.07 -10.17
CA LYS A 112 -1.01 18.21 -11.20
C LYS A 112 -1.71 16.85 -11.29
N LEU A 113 -2.12 16.26 -10.16
CA LEU A 113 -2.97 15.06 -10.12
C LEU A 113 -4.30 15.31 -10.82
N LYS A 114 -4.98 16.42 -10.49
CA LYS A 114 -6.25 16.80 -11.12
C LYS A 114 -6.12 16.96 -12.65
N LYS A 115 -5.02 17.55 -13.12
CA LYS A 115 -4.74 17.65 -14.56
C LYS A 115 -4.57 16.27 -15.21
N LEU A 116 -3.81 15.36 -14.60
CA LEU A 116 -3.60 14.00 -15.11
C LEU A 116 -4.89 13.17 -15.08
N GLU A 117 -5.72 13.37 -14.06
CA GLU A 117 -7.07 12.81 -13.98
C GLU A 117 -7.95 13.26 -15.15
N GLU A 118 -7.98 14.56 -15.44
CA GLU A 118 -8.74 15.10 -16.57
C GLU A 118 -8.24 14.57 -17.92
N GLU A 119 -6.91 14.48 -18.11
CA GLU A 119 -6.30 13.87 -19.29
C GLU A 119 -6.71 12.40 -19.42
N ARG A 120 -6.67 11.63 -18.33
CA ARG A 120 -7.09 10.23 -18.31
C ARG A 120 -8.56 10.08 -18.68
N ARG A 121 -9.43 10.93 -18.09
CA ARG A 121 -10.87 10.92 -18.36
C ARG A 121 -11.17 11.15 -19.83
N ARG A 122 -10.46 12.07 -20.48
CA ARG A 122 -10.57 12.34 -21.92
C ARG A 122 -10.15 11.14 -22.76
N ALA A 123 -8.98 10.55 -22.47
CA ALA A 123 -8.48 9.38 -23.20
C ALA A 123 -9.42 8.16 -23.04
N ARG A 124 -9.95 7.95 -21.83
CA ARG A 124 -10.92 6.88 -21.55
C ARG A 124 -12.21 7.08 -22.35
N LYS A 125 -12.74 8.31 -22.40
CA LYS A 125 -13.93 8.65 -23.20
C LYS A 125 -13.69 8.42 -24.70
N GLN A 126 -12.54 8.80 -25.22
CA GLN A 126 -12.16 8.55 -26.62
C GLN A 126 -12.13 7.04 -26.92
N LYS A 127 -11.43 6.25 -26.09
CA LYS A 127 -11.39 4.79 -26.21
C LYS A 127 -12.78 4.18 -26.14
N LYS A 128 -13.63 4.63 -25.21
CA LYS A 128 -15.01 4.15 -25.06
C LYS A 128 -15.87 4.50 -26.28
N ALA A 129 -15.74 5.70 -26.85
CA ALA A 129 -16.46 6.08 -28.07
C ALA A 129 -16.08 5.19 -29.27
N ILE A 130 -14.81 4.81 -29.39
CA ILE A 130 -14.34 3.86 -30.40
C ILE A 130 -14.95 2.47 -30.14
N GLU A 131 -14.91 1.97 -28.90
CA GLU A 131 -15.54 0.71 -28.51
C GLU A 131 -17.04 0.69 -28.84
N ASP A 132 -17.77 1.76 -28.52
CA ASP A 132 -19.21 1.86 -28.74
C ASP A 132 -19.55 1.94 -30.24
N THR A 133 -18.70 2.61 -31.04
CA THR A 133 -18.85 2.67 -32.50
C THR A 133 -18.65 1.30 -33.13
N LEU A 134 -17.60 0.59 -32.73
CA LEU A 134 -17.30 -0.76 -33.23
C LEU A 134 -18.40 -1.76 -32.84
N LYS A 135 -18.98 -1.64 -31.64
CA LYS A 135 -20.11 -2.47 -31.20
C LYS A 135 -21.39 -2.22 -32.00
N LYS A 136 -21.68 -0.96 -32.36
CA LYS A 136 -22.88 -0.59 -33.14
C LYS A 136 -22.78 -0.98 -34.62
N GLY A 137 -21.56 -1.13 -35.15
CA GLY A 137 -21.29 -1.47 -36.56
C GLY A 137 -21.66 -2.91 -36.99
N GLY A 138 -22.19 -3.75 -36.10
CA GLY A 138 -22.81 -5.03 -36.48
C GLY A 138 -21.92 -6.28 -36.44
N ASP A 139 -20.66 -6.19 -35.98
CA ASP A 139 -19.80 -7.38 -35.74
C ASP A 139 -20.15 -8.09 -34.41
N THR A 140 -21.45 -8.23 -34.11
CA THR A 140 -21.94 -8.97 -32.93
C THR A 140 -22.13 -10.44 -33.27
N ILE A 141 -21.14 -11.28 -32.98
CA ILE A 141 -21.38 -12.71 -32.72
C ILE A 141 -20.43 -13.14 -31.58
N ASP A 142 -21.00 -13.84 -30.59
CA ASP A 142 -20.38 -14.83 -29.68
C ASP A 142 -19.18 -14.51 -28.76
N GLY A 143 -18.74 -13.26 -28.62
CA GLY A 143 -17.64 -12.92 -27.70
C GLY A 143 -16.24 -13.06 -28.33
N GLN A 144 -16.15 -13.53 -29.59
CA GLN A 144 -14.96 -13.33 -30.42
C GLN A 144 -14.78 -11.85 -30.83
N SER A 145 -15.85 -11.04 -30.80
CA SER A 145 -15.84 -9.61 -31.17
C SER A 145 -14.91 -8.74 -30.34
N TYR A 146 -14.75 -9.01 -29.03
CA TYR A 146 -13.88 -8.19 -28.17
C TYR A 146 -12.40 -8.32 -28.54
N ASN A 147 -11.98 -9.48 -29.04
CA ASN A 147 -10.62 -9.68 -29.55
C ASN A 147 -10.42 -8.93 -30.87
N ARG A 148 -11.42 -8.91 -31.76
CA ARG A 148 -11.35 -8.11 -33.01
C ARG A 148 -11.24 -6.61 -32.75
N ILE A 149 -11.95 -6.09 -31.74
CA ILE A 149 -11.84 -4.67 -31.34
C ILE A 149 -10.41 -4.32 -30.93
N LYS A 150 -9.75 -5.21 -30.17
CA LYS A 150 -8.36 -5.01 -29.75
C LYS A 150 -7.39 -4.99 -30.91
N ASP A 151 -7.75 -5.55 -32.07
CA ASP A 151 -6.94 -5.54 -33.28
C ASP A 151 -7.07 -4.28 -34.13
N VAL A 152 -8.13 -3.50 -33.92
CA VAL A 152 -8.35 -2.23 -34.61
C VAL A 152 -7.29 -1.21 -34.21
N LYS A 153 -6.58 -0.66 -35.20
CA LYS A 153 -5.50 0.33 -35.00
C LYS A 153 -5.92 1.50 -34.10
N ALA A 154 -7.07 2.11 -34.38
CA ALA A 154 -7.58 3.23 -33.58
C ALA A 154 -7.85 2.85 -32.11
N TRP A 155 -8.30 1.63 -31.85
CA TRP A 155 -8.46 1.14 -30.48
C TRP A 155 -7.11 0.91 -29.80
N LYS A 156 -6.12 0.30 -30.51
CA LYS A 156 -4.76 0.08 -29.99
C LYS A 156 -4.09 1.40 -29.60
N GLU A 157 -4.22 2.42 -30.46
CA GLU A 157 -3.69 3.76 -30.19
C GLU A 157 -4.36 4.40 -28.96
N ALA A 158 -5.69 4.37 -28.88
CA ALA A 158 -6.42 4.91 -27.73
C ALA A 158 -6.15 4.13 -26.42
N ASP A 159 -5.99 2.81 -26.49
CA ASP A 159 -5.60 1.97 -25.33
C ASP A 159 -4.18 2.28 -24.87
N HIS A 160 -3.25 2.42 -25.80
CA HIS A 160 -1.88 2.80 -25.52
C HIS A 160 -1.78 4.20 -24.90
N ASP A 161 -2.53 5.18 -25.40
CA ASP A 161 -2.56 6.53 -24.83
C ASP A 161 -3.17 6.53 -23.43
N LEU A 162 -4.26 5.79 -23.22
CA LEU A 162 -4.85 5.61 -21.89
C LEU A 162 -3.86 4.97 -20.91
N LYS A 163 -3.11 3.95 -21.35
CA LYS A 163 -2.06 3.30 -20.54
C LYS A 163 -0.95 4.29 -20.18
N LYS A 164 -0.42 5.04 -21.15
CA LYS A 164 0.63 6.05 -20.90
C LYS A 164 0.18 7.14 -19.92
N ILE A 165 -1.06 7.61 -20.04
CA ILE A 165 -1.59 8.62 -19.11
C ILE A 165 -1.82 8.00 -17.72
N SER A 166 -2.32 6.77 -17.66
CA SER A 166 -2.50 6.06 -16.39
C SER A 166 -1.14 5.83 -15.69
N GLU A 167 -0.11 5.43 -16.42
CA GLU A 167 1.26 5.30 -15.91
C GLU A 167 1.77 6.62 -15.33
N LYS A 168 1.68 7.72 -16.08
CA LYS A 168 2.05 9.06 -15.59
C LYS A 168 1.27 9.48 -14.34
N LEU A 169 -0.02 9.17 -14.28
CA LEU A 169 -0.86 9.42 -13.10
C LEU A 169 -0.35 8.62 -11.89
N GLY A 170 -0.07 7.34 -12.07
CA GLY A 170 0.48 6.46 -11.03
C GLY A 170 1.83 6.93 -10.52
N GLU A 171 2.78 7.19 -11.42
CA GLU A 171 4.12 7.69 -11.07
C GLU A 171 4.07 9.01 -10.33
N HIS A 172 3.22 9.94 -10.79
CA HIS A 172 3.09 11.24 -10.15
C HIS A 172 2.50 11.11 -8.74
N ALA A 173 1.42 10.34 -8.59
CA ALA A 173 0.79 10.07 -7.30
C ALA A 173 1.75 9.38 -6.33
N ALA A 174 2.50 8.38 -6.80
CA ALA A 174 3.47 7.65 -5.99
C ALA A 174 4.61 8.54 -5.48
N ASN A 175 5.19 9.34 -6.37
CA ASN A 175 6.23 10.29 -5.99
C ASN A 175 5.70 11.35 -5.01
N ALA A 176 4.48 11.87 -5.22
CA ALA A 176 3.89 12.84 -4.31
C ALA A 176 3.64 12.24 -2.93
N ALA A 177 3.09 11.02 -2.87
CA ALA A 177 2.83 10.31 -1.62
C ALA A 177 4.13 9.99 -0.86
N ILE A 178 5.16 9.46 -1.53
CA ILE A 178 6.44 9.15 -0.88
C ILE A 178 7.16 10.40 -0.40
N ASN A 179 7.16 11.49 -1.16
CA ASN A 179 7.78 12.72 -0.68
C ASN A 179 7.07 13.32 0.55
N GLN A 180 5.75 13.11 0.70
CA GLN A 180 5.05 13.50 1.93
C GLN A 180 5.40 12.59 3.11
N GLN A 181 5.55 11.29 2.85
CA GLN A 181 5.83 10.30 3.88
C GLN A 181 7.30 10.31 4.34
N LEU A 182 8.22 10.58 3.42
CA LEU A 182 9.65 10.60 3.60
C LEU A 182 10.23 11.94 3.11
N PRO A 183 9.93 13.06 3.78
CA PRO A 183 10.30 14.40 3.32
C PRO A 183 11.81 14.64 3.24
N ASN A 184 12.61 13.82 3.94
CA ASN A 184 14.07 13.89 3.94
C ASN A 184 14.73 12.88 2.98
N ALA A 185 13.93 11.99 2.37
CA ALA A 185 14.48 10.98 1.49
C ALA A 185 15.02 11.60 0.21
N LYS A 186 16.20 11.17 -0.19
CA LYS A 186 16.83 11.55 -1.45
C LYS A 186 16.43 10.58 -2.55
N LYS A 187 15.85 11.08 -3.64
CA LYS A 187 15.67 10.27 -4.86
C LYS A 187 17.04 9.92 -5.46
N LEU A 188 17.26 8.63 -5.70
CA LEU A 188 18.47 8.11 -6.35
C LEU A 188 18.23 7.97 -7.86
N HIS A 189 19.31 7.99 -8.64
CA HIS A 189 19.24 7.79 -10.08
C HIS A 189 19.01 6.31 -10.38
N SER A 190 17.85 5.97 -10.96
CA SER A 190 17.44 4.59 -11.24
C SER A 190 17.17 4.29 -12.71
N ASP A 191 17.29 5.29 -13.59
CA ASP A 191 17.07 5.13 -15.02
C ASP A 191 18.27 4.40 -15.65
N THR A 192 17.98 3.39 -16.47
CA THR A 192 18.96 2.72 -17.32
C THR A 192 19.09 3.46 -18.65
N PRO A 193 20.26 3.43 -19.33
CA PRO A 193 20.44 4.06 -20.63
C PRO A 193 19.49 3.48 -21.69
N GLY A 194 18.78 4.35 -22.42
CA GLY A 194 17.86 3.99 -23.51
C GLY A 194 16.46 4.57 -23.34
N ASP A 195 15.58 4.28 -24.30
CA ASP A 195 14.20 4.81 -24.32
C ASP A 195 13.18 3.87 -23.63
N GLY A 196 13.64 2.74 -23.09
CA GLY A 196 12.79 1.72 -22.49
C GLY A 196 12.87 1.72 -20.96
N LYS A 197 11.72 1.61 -20.29
CA LYS A 197 11.63 1.37 -18.84
C LYS A 197 11.75 -0.10 -18.44
N GLN A 198 12.08 -0.99 -19.39
CA GLN A 198 12.25 -2.40 -19.09
C GLN A 198 13.60 -2.60 -18.39
N GLY A 199 13.59 -3.33 -17.26
CA GLY A 199 14.82 -3.62 -16.53
C GLY A 199 15.27 -2.53 -15.54
N GLN A 200 14.38 -1.61 -15.16
CA GLN A 200 14.61 -0.59 -14.13
C GLN A 200 13.42 -0.49 -13.18
N PHE A 201 13.64 0.08 -11.99
CA PHE A 201 12.58 0.44 -11.04
C PHE A 201 11.98 1.81 -11.39
N ASP A 202 10.69 2.02 -11.11
CA ASP A 202 10.03 3.31 -11.39
C ASP A 202 10.67 4.46 -10.59
N SER A 203 11.05 4.22 -9.33
CA SER A 203 11.85 5.15 -8.53
C SER A 203 12.55 4.46 -7.36
N VAL A 204 13.72 5.00 -6.98
CA VAL A 204 14.47 4.55 -5.79
C VAL A 204 14.71 5.76 -4.88
N TYR A 205 14.48 5.59 -3.59
CA TYR A 205 14.71 6.63 -2.57
C TYR A 205 15.64 6.12 -1.47
N GLN A 206 16.43 7.01 -0.90
CA GLN A 206 17.27 6.75 0.25
C GLN A 206 16.88 7.66 1.41
N ASP A 207 16.58 7.09 2.58
CA ASP A 207 16.35 7.83 3.82
C ASP A 207 17.28 7.28 4.90
N GLY A 208 18.31 8.04 5.25
CA GLY A 208 19.41 7.55 6.10
C GLY A 208 20.08 6.31 5.49
N ASP A 209 19.98 5.19 6.19
CA ASP A 209 20.52 3.89 5.81
C ASP A 209 19.50 2.95 5.14
N LYS A 210 18.24 3.36 5.04
CA LYS A 210 17.18 2.61 4.36
C LYS A 210 17.07 3.00 2.90
N ILE A 211 16.78 2.00 2.07
CA ILE A 211 16.48 2.18 0.65
C ILE A 211 15.05 1.73 0.37
N TYR A 212 14.30 2.56 -0.32
CA TYR A 212 12.94 2.28 -0.74
C TYR A 212 12.91 2.14 -2.26
N ILE A 213 12.49 0.98 -2.74
CA ILE A 213 12.12 0.78 -4.15
C ILE A 213 10.63 1.05 -4.28
N ILE A 214 10.26 1.87 -5.25
CA ILE A 214 8.87 2.22 -5.54
C ILE A 214 8.49 1.65 -6.90
N GLU A 215 7.44 0.81 -6.94
CA GLU A 215 6.71 0.48 -8.17
C GLU A 215 5.38 1.23 -8.13
N ALA A 216 5.15 2.10 -9.11
CA ALA A 216 4.00 2.97 -9.19
C ALA A 216 2.95 2.40 -10.16
N LYS A 217 1.72 2.23 -9.69
CA LYS A 217 0.60 1.74 -10.51
C LYS A 217 -0.48 2.81 -10.60
N GLY A 218 -0.84 3.19 -11.81
CA GLY A 218 -1.99 4.06 -12.06
C GLY A 218 -3.25 3.29 -12.45
N ALA A 219 -4.40 3.88 -12.14
CA ALA A 219 -5.72 3.36 -12.47
C ALA A 219 -6.00 1.92 -11.98
N GLY A 220 -5.38 1.52 -10.86
CA GLY A 220 -5.54 0.16 -10.33
C GLY A 220 -4.89 -0.93 -11.19
N GLY A 221 -3.81 -0.59 -11.92
CA GLY A 221 -2.98 -1.56 -12.64
C GLY A 221 -2.61 -2.75 -11.76
N ARG A 222 -2.67 -3.95 -12.33
CA ARG A 222 -2.33 -5.20 -11.65
C ARG A 222 -0.83 -5.46 -11.69
N ARG A 223 -0.35 -6.27 -10.75
CA ARG A 223 0.96 -6.92 -10.87
C ARG A 223 1.00 -7.70 -12.17
N THR A 224 2.10 -7.56 -12.89
CA THR A 224 2.33 -8.32 -14.12
C THR A 224 3.40 -9.35 -13.88
N THR A 225 3.27 -10.51 -14.51
CA THR A 225 4.33 -11.51 -14.59
C THR A 225 5.19 -11.20 -15.81
N ARG A 226 6.50 -11.32 -15.67
CA ARG A 226 7.46 -11.21 -16.77
C ARG A 226 8.35 -12.44 -16.77
N ASN A 227 8.86 -12.84 -17.93
CA ASN A 227 9.87 -13.88 -17.95
C ASN A 227 11.22 -13.26 -17.56
N ASN A 228 11.93 -13.89 -16.62
CA ASN A 228 13.30 -13.53 -16.30
C ASN A 228 14.25 -13.89 -17.46
N SER A 229 15.52 -13.54 -17.31
CA SER A 229 16.59 -13.86 -18.27
C SER A 229 16.80 -15.36 -18.54
N LYS A 230 16.22 -16.24 -17.71
CA LYS A 230 16.23 -17.71 -17.90
C LYS A 230 14.95 -18.23 -18.57
N GLY A 231 13.97 -17.35 -18.81
CA GLY A 231 12.68 -17.69 -19.41
C GLY A 231 11.58 -18.04 -18.40
N ASP A 232 11.87 -18.01 -17.10
CA ASP A 232 10.91 -18.36 -16.06
C ASP A 232 9.98 -17.19 -15.72
N PRO A 233 8.68 -17.42 -15.49
CA PRO A 233 7.75 -16.38 -15.12
C PRO A 233 8.00 -15.89 -13.69
N VAL A 234 8.36 -14.62 -13.53
CA VAL A 234 8.56 -13.94 -12.26
C VAL A 234 7.52 -12.84 -12.10
N GLU A 235 6.85 -12.81 -10.95
CA GLU A 235 5.89 -11.76 -10.60
C GLU A 235 6.63 -10.49 -10.15
N GLN A 236 6.19 -9.35 -10.67
CA GLN A 236 6.69 -8.05 -10.21
C GLN A 236 6.48 -7.89 -8.70
N GLY A 237 7.53 -7.41 -8.03
CA GLY A 237 7.52 -7.19 -6.59
C GLY A 237 8.18 -8.29 -5.76
N THR A 238 8.42 -9.46 -6.35
CA THR A 238 9.13 -10.54 -5.67
C THR A 238 10.62 -10.22 -5.48
N GLU A 239 11.27 -10.91 -4.55
CA GLU A 239 12.72 -10.82 -4.35
C GLU A 239 13.51 -11.21 -5.61
N GLU A 240 13.06 -12.25 -6.31
CA GLU A 240 13.68 -12.69 -7.56
C GLU A 240 13.60 -11.59 -8.63
N TYR A 241 12.43 -10.96 -8.79
CA TYR A 241 12.29 -9.83 -9.72
C TYR A 241 13.20 -8.67 -9.33
N ARG A 242 13.22 -8.30 -8.04
CA ARG A 242 14.10 -7.23 -7.53
C ARG A 242 15.55 -7.50 -7.87
N ASP A 243 16.04 -8.70 -7.60
CA ASP A 243 17.45 -9.05 -7.76
C ASP A 243 17.84 -9.07 -9.24
N GLU A 244 16.97 -9.56 -10.12
CA GLU A 244 17.16 -9.48 -11.57
C GLU A 244 17.28 -8.03 -12.07
N ILE A 245 16.40 -7.13 -11.60
CA ILE A 245 16.47 -5.71 -11.98
C ILE A 245 17.78 -5.09 -11.49
N ILE A 246 18.23 -5.41 -10.26
CA ILE A 246 19.53 -4.93 -9.74
C ILE A 246 20.69 -5.43 -10.60
N GLU A 247 20.67 -6.69 -11.03
CA GLU A 247 21.67 -7.25 -11.95
C GLU A 247 21.66 -6.54 -13.31
N ASN A 248 20.47 -6.23 -13.84
CA ASN A 248 20.36 -5.48 -15.09
C ASN A 248 20.92 -4.06 -14.94
N MET A 249 20.53 -3.35 -13.88
CA MET A 249 21.09 -2.03 -13.57
C MET A 249 22.61 -2.07 -13.39
N GLU A 250 23.18 -3.14 -12.82
CA GLU A 250 24.63 -3.30 -12.69
C GLU A 250 25.33 -3.45 -14.05
N LYS A 251 24.74 -4.22 -14.98
CA LYS A 251 25.26 -4.38 -16.34
C LYS A 251 25.30 -3.03 -17.07
N GLU A 252 24.25 -2.24 -16.91
CA GLU A 252 24.10 -0.92 -17.54
C GLU A 252 24.95 0.18 -16.87
N ALA A 253 25.19 0.09 -15.55
CA ALA A 253 25.98 1.03 -14.76
C ALA A 253 27.48 1.12 -15.15
N LYS A 254 27.93 0.32 -16.12
CA LYS A 254 29.30 0.41 -16.67
C LYS A 254 29.61 1.79 -17.22
N LYS A 255 28.61 2.47 -17.79
CA LYS A 255 28.77 3.80 -18.42
C LYS A 255 28.21 4.96 -17.59
N ASP A 256 27.47 4.66 -16.52
CA ASP A 256 26.81 5.65 -15.68
C ASP A 256 27.30 5.58 -14.22
N PRO A 257 28.10 6.56 -13.75
CA PRO A 257 28.59 6.61 -12.37
C PRO A 257 27.50 6.78 -11.31
N GLU A 258 26.39 7.48 -11.61
CA GLU A 258 25.30 7.70 -10.66
C GLU A 258 24.46 6.43 -10.53
N LEU A 259 24.17 5.74 -11.64
CA LEU A 259 23.51 4.44 -11.61
C LEU A 259 24.35 3.42 -10.82
N ARG A 260 25.68 3.45 -10.99
CA ARG A 260 26.60 2.60 -10.21
C ARG A 260 26.53 2.87 -8.72
N LYS A 261 26.38 4.13 -8.29
CA LYS A 261 26.18 4.48 -6.87
C LYS A 261 24.86 3.90 -6.36
N THR A 262 23.78 4.03 -7.14
CA THR A 262 22.47 3.47 -6.80
C THR A 262 22.53 1.95 -6.66
N VAL A 263 23.13 1.23 -7.62
CA VAL A 263 23.31 -0.23 -7.56
C VAL A 263 24.07 -0.65 -6.30
N ARG A 264 25.16 0.06 -5.95
CA ARG A 264 25.91 -0.22 -4.72
C ARG A 264 25.06 0.00 -3.46
N ALA A 265 24.25 1.07 -3.43
CA ALA A 265 23.34 1.35 -2.32
C ALA A 265 22.27 0.25 -2.19
N LEU A 266 21.66 -0.17 -3.30
CA LEU A 266 20.68 -1.26 -3.36
C LEU A 266 21.27 -2.56 -2.83
N LYS A 267 22.41 -3.01 -3.39
CA LYS A 267 23.07 -4.26 -2.94
C LYS A 267 23.45 -4.23 -1.46
N LYS A 268 23.92 -3.07 -0.97
CA LYS A 268 24.24 -2.89 0.46
C LYS A 268 22.97 -3.00 1.31
N ALA A 269 21.89 -2.34 0.92
CA ALA A 269 20.62 -2.37 1.65
C ALA A 269 20.02 -3.78 1.68
N VAL A 270 20.03 -4.52 0.57
CA VAL A 270 19.62 -5.94 0.53
C VAL A 270 20.42 -6.76 1.53
N LYS A 271 21.76 -6.69 1.49
CA LYS A 271 22.63 -7.45 2.41
C LYS A 271 22.40 -7.11 3.88
N GLN A 272 21.98 -5.88 4.17
CA GLN A 272 21.76 -5.39 5.54
C GLN A 272 20.31 -5.55 6.00
N GLY A 273 19.39 -6.05 5.16
CA GLY A 273 17.96 -6.10 5.47
C GLY A 273 17.30 -4.71 5.56
N LYS A 274 17.89 -3.68 4.94
CA LYS A 274 17.44 -2.27 5.00
C LYS A 274 16.74 -1.80 3.72
N LEU A 275 16.28 -2.76 2.91
CA LEU A 275 15.56 -2.47 1.68
C LEU A 275 14.08 -2.73 1.87
N GLU A 276 13.27 -1.74 1.53
CA GLU A 276 11.81 -1.80 1.53
C GLU A 276 11.33 -1.71 0.08
N TYR A 277 10.54 -2.69 -0.37
CA TYR A 277 9.96 -2.67 -1.70
C TYR A 277 8.47 -2.34 -1.59
N LEU A 278 8.07 -1.20 -2.15
CA LEU A 278 6.73 -0.65 -2.03
C LEU A 278 5.99 -0.67 -3.37
N GLU A 279 4.76 -1.16 -3.33
CA GLU A 279 3.75 -0.97 -4.35
C GLU A 279 2.94 0.28 -4.00
N ILE A 280 2.86 1.23 -4.91
CA ILE A 280 2.09 2.46 -4.71
C ILE A 280 1.05 2.63 -5.80
N VAL A 281 -0.22 2.57 -5.41
CA VAL A 281 -1.34 2.50 -6.35
C VAL A 281 -2.20 3.75 -6.25
N GLN A 282 -2.30 4.46 -7.37
CA GLN A 282 -3.39 5.40 -7.59
C GLN A 282 -4.56 4.67 -8.25
N LYS A 283 -5.59 4.35 -7.48
CA LYS A 283 -6.82 3.75 -8.03
C LYS A 283 -7.65 4.80 -8.75
N ALA A 284 -8.37 4.36 -9.78
CA ALA A 284 -9.38 5.15 -10.47
C ALA A 284 -10.55 4.24 -10.85
N ASN A 285 -11.75 4.79 -10.84
CA ASN A 285 -12.93 4.15 -11.42
C ASN A 285 -13.12 4.65 -12.87
N ASP A 286 -14.29 4.41 -13.45
CA ASP A 286 -14.58 4.81 -14.84
C ASP A 286 -14.60 6.33 -15.03
N ASP A 287 -14.97 7.09 -14.00
CA ASP A 287 -15.21 8.54 -14.11
C ASP A 287 -14.11 9.37 -13.43
N ASP A 288 -13.60 8.90 -12.29
CA ASP A 288 -12.77 9.68 -11.37
C ASP A 288 -11.65 8.84 -10.73
N VAL A 289 -10.65 9.55 -10.23
CA VAL A 289 -9.57 8.99 -9.43
C VAL A 289 -10.05 8.83 -7.99
N ILE A 290 -9.72 7.72 -7.34
CA ILE A 290 -10.03 7.52 -5.92
C ILE A 290 -9.20 8.54 -5.12
N PRO A 291 -9.77 9.30 -4.17
CA PRO A 291 -9.14 10.49 -3.55
C PRO A 291 -8.03 10.17 -2.53
N HIS A 292 -7.40 9.00 -2.67
CA HIS A 292 -6.22 8.61 -1.93
C HIS A 292 -5.28 7.75 -2.78
N VAL A 293 -4.00 7.82 -2.46
CA VAL A 293 -2.95 6.93 -2.95
C VAL A 293 -2.76 5.81 -1.93
N GLN A 294 -2.63 4.57 -2.37
CA GLN A 294 -2.39 3.43 -1.50
C GLN A 294 -0.92 3.02 -1.56
N ILE A 295 -0.31 2.77 -0.40
CA ILE A 295 1.06 2.29 -0.26
C ILE A 295 1.00 0.96 0.48
N SER A 296 1.61 -0.07 -0.10
CA SER A 296 1.75 -1.39 0.51
C SER A 296 3.15 -1.94 0.27
N LYS A 297 3.65 -2.79 1.16
CA LYS A 297 4.86 -3.56 0.87
C LYS A 297 4.56 -4.61 -0.19
N TYR A 298 5.52 -4.89 -1.05
CA TYR A 298 5.58 -6.17 -1.73
C TYR A 298 6.02 -7.22 -0.70
N GLU A 299 5.21 -8.27 -0.58
CA GLU A 299 5.52 -9.50 0.17
C GLU A 299 5.95 -10.59 -0.80
#